data_AF-A0A1I1QDD0-F1
#
_entry.id   AF-A0A1I1QDD0-F1
#
_cell.length_a   1.000
_cell.length_b   1.000
_cell.length_c   1.000
_cell.angle_alpha   90.00
_cell.angle_beta   90.00
_cell.angle_gamma   90.00
#
_symmetry.space_group_name_H-M   'P 1'
#
loop_
_entity.id
_entity.type
_entity.pdbx_description
1 polymer ?
#
loop_
_entity_poly.entity_id
_entity_poly.type
_entity_poly.pdbx_seq_one_letter_code
_entity_poly.pdbx_strand_id
1 'polypeptide(L)'
;MKKIAAIFVLIAELFLLNPSPATAQILTTPIKVLIVYDAPSPDQYEKLGFAYAIMLRNLIGHFNSAVDLVPIQNYSAGKIESYQATFYLGSYYNNP
;
A
#
# COMPACT_ATOMS: atom_id res chain seq x y z
N MET A 1 8.97 48.90 27.80
CA MET A 1 9.85 48.07 26.94
C MET A 1 9.69 46.57 27.18
N LYS A 2 9.84 46.06 28.41
CA LYS A 2 9.73 44.61 28.71
C LYS A 2 8.39 43.95 28.34
N LYS A 3 7.26 44.64 28.55
CA LYS A 3 5.91 44.11 28.20
C LYS A 3 5.68 44.01 26.70
N ILE A 4 6.28 44.90 25.91
CA ILE A 4 6.18 44.90 24.45
C ILE A 4 7.00 43.73 23.89
N ALA A 5 8.21 43.50 24.42
CA ALA A 5 9.03 42.35 24.04
C ALA A 5 8.33 41.00 24.33
N ALA A 6 7.62 40.87 25.45
CA ALA A 6 6.87 39.66 25.78
C ALA A 6 5.73 39.34 24.79
N ILE A 7 5.06 40.36 24.26
CA ILE A 7 4.00 40.19 23.25
C ILE A 7 4.58 39.68 21.92
N PHE A 8 5.75 40.19 21.51
CA PHE A 8 6.42 39.71 20.30
C PHE A 8 6.89 38.26 20.41
N VAL A 9 7.35 37.84 21.60
CA VAL A 9 7.72 36.43 21.86
C VAL A 9 6.48 35.52 21.77
N LEU A 10 5.37 35.91 22.40
CA LEU A 10 4.13 35.13 22.35
C LEU A 10 3.60 34.97 20.91
N ILE A 11 3.66 36.02 20.09
CA ILE A 11 3.24 35.96 18.69
C ILE A 11 4.16 35.05 17.86
N ALA A 12 5.48 35.10 18.11
CA ALA A 12 6.44 34.23 17.42
C ALA A 12 6.21 32.75 17.75
N GLU A 13 5.92 32.43 19.00
CA GLU A 13 5.59 31.06 19.44
C GLU A 13 4.28 30.55 18.80
N LEU A 14 3.28 31.42 18.67
CA LEU A 14 2.03 31.10 17.95
C LEU A 14 2.25 30.80 16.46
N PHE A 15 3.24 31.43 15.81
CA PHE A 15 3.61 31.12 14.42
C PHE A 15 4.36 29.80 14.26
N LEU A 16 5.16 29.40 15.26
CA LEU A 16 5.89 28.11 15.28
C LEU A 16 4.97 26.91 15.59
N LEU A 17 3.81 27.16 16.18
CA LEU A 17 2.78 26.14 16.47
C LEU A 17 1.87 25.85 15.27
N ASN A 18 1.98 26.60 14.16
CA ASN A 18 1.26 26.26 12.94
C ASN A 18 1.99 25.14 12.20
N PRO A 19 1.45 23.90 12.19
CA PRO A 19 2.01 22.88 11.32
C PRO A 19 1.93 23.38 9.89
N SER A 20 3.08 23.44 9.20
CA SER A 20 3.09 23.70 7.76
C SER A 20 2.12 22.73 7.09
N PRO A 21 1.28 23.17 6.15
CA PRO A 21 0.38 22.26 5.44
C PRO A 21 1.24 21.15 4.85
N ALA A 22 0.98 19.91 5.27
CA ALA A 22 1.68 18.75 4.76
C ALA A 22 1.50 18.76 3.24
N THR A 23 2.58 19.01 2.51
CA THR A 23 2.55 18.95 1.06
C THR A 23 2.38 17.49 0.70
N ALA A 24 1.24 17.14 0.08
CA ALA A 24 1.04 15.79 -0.42
C ALA A 24 2.16 15.46 -1.40
N GLN A 25 2.99 14.48 -1.04
CA GLN A 25 4.03 14.00 -1.94
C GLN A 25 3.34 13.23 -3.06
N ILE A 26 3.39 13.77 -4.27
CA ILE A 26 2.94 13.06 -5.46
C ILE A 26 3.99 11.99 -5.75
N LEU A 27 3.65 10.72 -5.52
CA LEU A 27 4.46 9.62 -6.01
C LEU A 27 4.39 9.64 -7.54
N THR A 28 5.50 9.96 -8.20
CA THR A 28 5.58 10.00 -9.67
C THR A 28 5.88 8.62 -10.28
N THR A 29 6.55 7.76 -9.51
CA THR A 29 6.82 6.37 -9.91
C THR A 29 5.75 5.46 -9.32
N PRO A 30 5.08 4.60 -10.11
CA PRO A 30 4.10 3.67 -9.57
C PRO A 30 4.70 2.72 -8.53
N ILE A 31 3.98 2.52 -7.42
CA ILE A 31 4.29 1.48 -6.43
C ILE A 31 4.06 0.11 -7.08
N LYS A 32 5.09 -0.72 -7.19
CA LYS A 32 4.94 -2.11 -7.60
C LYS A 32 4.38 -2.92 -6.43
N VAL A 33 3.23 -3.52 -6.67
CA VAL A 33 2.52 -4.38 -5.72
C VAL A 33 2.44 -5.80 -6.28
N LEU A 34 2.78 -6.78 -5.46
CA LEU A 34 2.56 -8.18 -5.76
C LEU A 34 1.34 -8.68 -4.97
N ILE A 35 0.38 -9.29 -5.65
CA ILE A 35 -0.70 -10.04 -5.00
C ILE A 35 -0.50 -11.50 -5.38
N VAL A 36 -0.17 -12.30 -4.38
CA VAL A 36 -0.10 -13.76 -4.50
C VAL A 36 -1.43 -14.32 -4.00
N TYR A 37 -2.03 -15.26 -4.74
CA TYR A 37 -3.34 -15.82 -4.38
C TYR A 37 -3.39 -17.34 -4.53
N ASP A 38 -4.25 -17.98 -3.76
CA ASP A 38 -4.51 -19.41 -3.93
C ASP A 38 -5.25 -19.70 -5.24
N ALA A 39 -4.74 -20.66 -6.00
CA ALA A 39 -5.33 -21.16 -7.24
C ALA A 39 -5.15 -22.69 -7.31
N PRO A 40 -5.79 -23.45 -6.41
CA PRO A 40 -5.71 -24.91 -6.42
C PRO A 40 -6.18 -25.41 -7.79
N SER A 41 -5.34 -26.16 -8.50
CA SER A 41 -5.68 -26.72 -9.80
C SER A 41 -5.20 -28.17 -9.92
N PRO A 42 -6.04 -29.09 -10.42
CA PRO A 42 -7.45 -28.90 -10.76
C PRO A 42 -8.36 -28.94 -9.50
N ASP A 43 -9.17 -27.89 -9.26
CA ASP A 43 -10.15 -27.85 -8.16
C ASP A 43 -11.34 -26.92 -8.46
N GLN A 44 -12.50 -27.15 -7.84
CA GLN A 44 -13.70 -26.33 -7.99
C GLN A 44 -13.53 -24.86 -7.52
N TYR A 45 -12.58 -24.63 -6.61
CA TYR A 45 -12.28 -23.32 -6.03
C TYR A 45 -11.08 -22.63 -6.70
N GLU A 46 -10.56 -23.14 -7.82
CA GLU A 46 -9.40 -22.58 -8.56
C GLU A 46 -9.52 -21.06 -8.80
N LYS A 47 -10.75 -20.58 -9.04
CA LYS A 47 -11.03 -19.17 -9.37
C LYS A 47 -11.32 -18.29 -8.15
N LEU A 48 -11.47 -18.86 -6.96
CA LEU A 48 -11.89 -18.12 -5.76
C LEU A 48 -10.84 -17.08 -5.34
N GLY A 49 -9.58 -17.51 -5.18
CA GLY A 49 -8.49 -16.61 -4.81
C GLY A 49 -8.23 -15.56 -5.88
N PHE A 50 -8.36 -15.93 -7.15
CA PHE A 50 -8.23 -14.98 -8.27
C PHE A 50 -9.31 -13.88 -8.23
N ALA A 51 -10.56 -14.24 -7.91
CA ALA A 51 -11.64 -13.26 -7.78
C ALA A 51 -11.33 -12.23 -6.68
N TYR A 52 -10.86 -12.68 -5.50
CA TYR A 52 -10.44 -11.78 -4.42
C TYR A 52 -9.22 -10.93 -4.81
N ALA A 53 -8.28 -11.51 -5.56
CA ALA A 53 -7.11 -10.79 -6.06
C ALA A 53 -7.50 -9.65 -7.03
N ILE A 54 -8.50 -9.87 -7.89
CA ILE A 54 -9.07 -8.83 -8.74
C ILE A 54 -9.72 -7.73 -7.90
N MET A 55 -10.51 -8.07 -6.87
CA MET A 55 -11.15 -7.08 -6.01
C MET A 55 -10.11 -6.21 -5.29
N LEU A 56 -9.06 -6.82 -4.74
CA LEU A 56 -7.96 -6.10 -4.11
C LEU A 56 -7.19 -5.24 -5.11
N ARG A 57 -6.88 -5.76 -6.31
CA ARG A 57 -6.26 -4.98 -7.39
C ARG A 57 -7.10 -3.77 -7.77
N ASN A 58 -8.41 -3.90 -7.85
CA ASN A 58 -9.31 -2.79 -8.18
C ASN A 58 -9.24 -1.69 -7.12
N LEU A 59 -9.24 -2.06 -5.83
CA LEU A 59 -9.02 -1.10 -4.74
C LEU A 59 -7.64 -0.44 -4.83
N ILE A 60 -6.59 -1.22 -5.06
CA ILE A 60 -5.21 -0.72 -5.14
C ILE A 60 -5.01 0.16 -6.38
N GLY A 61 -5.77 -0.04 -7.45
CA GLY A 61 -5.75 0.78 -8.66
C GLY A 61 -6.13 2.25 -8.45
N HIS A 62 -6.70 2.61 -7.29
CA HIS A 62 -6.92 4.02 -6.91
C HIS A 62 -5.63 4.74 -6.48
N PHE A 63 -4.53 4.01 -6.24
CA PHE A 63 -3.21 4.57 -5.97
C PHE A 63 -2.36 4.55 -7.24
N ASN A 64 -1.33 5.40 -7.33
CA ASN A 64 -0.32 5.30 -8.39
C ASN A 64 0.50 4.01 -8.19
N SER A 65 0.00 2.90 -8.73
CA SER A 65 0.51 1.56 -8.48
C SER A 65 0.47 0.68 -9.74
N ALA A 66 1.37 -0.28 -9.79
CA ALA A 66 1.42 -1.34 -10.78
C ALA A 66 1.28 -2.68 -10.05
N VAL A 67 0.19 -3.41 -10.33
CA VAL A 67 -0.17 -4.62 -9.57
C VAL A 67 0.01 -5.87 -10.42
N ASP A 68 0.83 -6.80 -9.93
CA ASP A 68 0.97 -8.14 -10.50
C ASP A 68 0.13 -9.14 -9.69
N LEU A 69 -0.64 -9.98 -10.39
CA LEU A 69 -1.40 -11.08 -9.81
C LEU A 69 -0.69 -12.40 -10.12
N VAL A 70 -0.34 -13.17 -9.10
CA VAL A 70 0.41 -14.42 -9.26
C VAL A 70 -0.27 -15.54 -8.47
N PRO A 71 -0.68 -16.66 -9.09
CA PRO A 71 -1.12 -17.83 -8.33
C PRO A 71 0.07 -18.37 -7.52
N ILE A 72 -0.17 -18.85 -6.31
CA ILE A 72 0.90 -19.30 -5.39
C ILE A 72 1.77 -20.40 -6.00
N GLN A 73 1.21 -21.26 -6.86
CA GLN A 73 1.95 -22.29 -7.61
C GLN A 73 3.03 -21.71 -8.56
N ASN A 74 2.86 -20.46 -8.99
CA ASN A 74 3.80 -19.75 -9.87
C ASN A 74 4.66 -18.73 -9.10
N TYR A 75 4.59 -18.72 -7.77
CA TYR A 75 5.44 -17.87 -6.94
C TYR A 75 6.84 -18.49 -6.83
N SER A 76 7.88 -17.67 -6.97
CA SER A 76 9.27 -18.06 -6.78
C SER A 76 9.87 -17.33 -5.59
N ALA A 77 10.67 -18.03 -4.78
CA ALA A 77 11.38 -17.42 -3.65
C ALA A 77 12.21 -16.20 -4.09
N GLY A 78 12.25 -15.16 -3.26
CA GLY A 78 12.90 -13.88 -3.56
C GLY A 78 12.08 -12.93 -4.44
N LYS A 79 10.97 -13.37 -5.06
CA LYS A 79 10.17 -12.49 -5.93
C LYS A 79 9.64 -11.26 -5.20
N ILE A 80 9.29 -11.37 -3.91
CA ILE A 80 8.83 -10.25 -3.09
C ILE A 80 9.83 -9.09 -3.00
N GLU A 81 11.13 -9.36 -3.13
CA GLU A 81 12.19 -8.34 -2.98
C GLU A 81 12.14 -7.28 -4.08
N SER A 82 11.49 -7.58 -5.20
CA SER A 82 11.31 -6.67 -6.35
C SER A 82 10.05 -5.79 -6.28
N TYR A 83 9.32 -5.82 -5.16
CA TYR A 83 8.06 -5.11 -4.95
C TYR A 83 8.09 -4.28 -3.67
N GLN A 84 7.39 -3.14 -3.65
CA GLN A 84 7.30 -2.30 -2.45
C GLN A 84 6.23 -2.78 -1.47
N ALA A 85 5.22 -3.51 -1.96
CA ALA A 85 4.20 -4.14 -1.12
C ALA A 85 3.84 -5.51 -1.68
N THR A 86 3.55 -6.45 -0.77
CA THR A 86 3.05 -7.79 -1.15
C THR A 86 1.85 -8.14 -0.29
N PHE A 87 0.82 -8.71 -0.92
CA PHE A 87 -0.34 -9.31 -0.26
C PHE A 87 -0.41 -10.78 -0.62
N TYR A 88 -0.71 -11.63 0.35
CA TYR A 88 -1.07 -13.02 0.12
C TYR A 88 -2.55 -13.24 0.44
N LEU A 89 -3.30 -13.80 -0.49
CA LEU A 89 -4.72 -14.11 -0.36
C LEU A 89 -4.91 -15.62 -0.24
N GLY A 90 -4.94 -16.07 1.01
CA GLY A 90 -5.33 -17.43 1.36
C GLY A 90 -6.84 -17.60 1.26
N SER A 91 -7.29 -18.50 0.39
CA SER A 91 -8.71 -18.80 0.18
C SER A 91 -9.00 -20.29 0.09
N TYR A 92 -7.97 -21.14 0.19
CA TYR A 92 -8.11 -22.58 0.08
C TYR A 92 -7.27 -23.30 1.15
N TYR A 93 -7.89 -24.25 1.84
CA TYR A 93 -7.19 -25.05 2.85
C TYR A 93 -6.29 -26.10 2.17
N ASN A 94 -5.03 -26.20 2.62
CA ASN A 94 -4.06 -27.19 2.13
C ASN A 94 -3.87 -27.13 0.60
N ASN A 95 -3.72 -25.91 0.08
CA ASN A 95 -3.42 -25.66 -1.32
C ASN A 95 -2.05 -26.26 -1.70
N PRO A 96 -1.97 -27.18 -2.68
CA PRO A 96 -0.73 -27.86 -3.06
C PRO A 96 0.24 -27.00 -3.87
#